data_AF-A0A3S3HNY3-F1
#
_entry.id   AF-A0A3S3HNY3-F1
#
_cell.length_a   1.000
_cell.length_b   1.000
_cell.length_c   1.000
_cell.angle_alpha   90.00
_cell.angle_beta   90.00
_cell.angle_gamma   90.00
#
_symmetry.space_group_name_H-M   'P 1'
#
loop_
_entity.id
_entity.type
_entity.pdbx_description
1 polymer ?
#
loop_
_entity_poly.entity_id
_entity_poly.type
_entity_poly.pdbx_seq_one_letter_code
_entity_poly.pdbx_strand_id
1 'polypeptide(L)'
;MRGENGIAFSMPGGDVPGTAGSRPVDLAHLARQTMGDRSLEQEVLALFVQQALSVRDRIVDADVKQRLLLAHGLKGSARGVGAFAVADCAGAIELQPEDTNTLKRLGSLIEEVRDFVAAISR
;
A
#
# COMPACT_ATOMS: atom_id res chain seq x y z
N MET A 1 -43.02 -12.63 16.11
CA MET A 1 -41.94 -11.80 15.53
C MET A 1 -41.86 -10.51 16.32
N ARG A 2 -40.94 -10.45 17.29
CA ARG A 2 -40.80 -9.30 18.19
C ARG A 2 -39.33 -9.14 18.57
N GLY A 3 -38.78 -7.97 18.25
CA GLY A 3 -37.68 -7.32 18.96
C GLY A 3 -36.28 -7.83 18.63
N GLU A 4 -35.62 -7.19 17.65
CA GLU A 4 -34.17 -7.16 17.58
C GLU A 4 -33.71 -5.71 17.66
N ASN A 5 -33.03 -5.45 18.77
CA ASN A 5 -32.46 -4.19 19.20
C ASN A 5 -31.19 -3.92 18.38
N GLY A 6 -31.33 -3.21 17.25
CA GLY A 6 -30.21 -2.74 16.46
C GLY A 6 -29.64 -1.46 17.07
N ILE A 7 -28.74 -1.59 18.04
CA ILE A 7 -27.90 -0.50 18.52
C ILE A 7 -27.13 0.11 17.33
N ALA A 8 -27.59 1.28 16.88
CA ALA A 8 -26.86 2.10 15.94
C ALA A 8 -25.62 2.64 16.67
N PHE A 9 -24.48 1.99 16.45
CA PHE A 9 -23.18 2.52 16.82
C PHE A 9 -22.92 3.77 15.98
N SER A 10 -23.22 4.92 16.55
CA SER A 10 -22.62 6.19 16.16
C SER A 10 -21.10 6.06 16.34
N MET A 11 -20.35 6.01 15.25
CA MET A 11 -18.93 6.37 15.26
C MET A 11 -18.83 7.83 14.79
N PRO A 12 -18.59 8.79 15.69
CA PRO A 12 -18.15 10.13 15.30
C PRO A 12 -16.63 10.08 15.03
N GLY A 13 -16.24 10.62 13.87
CA GLY A 13 -14.97 11.28 13.57
C GLY A 13 -13.65 10.65 14.05
N GLY A 14 -12.78 10.31 13.11
CA GLY A 14 -11.39 10.00 13.40
C GLY A 14 -10.48 10.14 12.19
N ASP A 15 -10.15 11.39 11.86
CA ASP A 15 -9.01 11.81 11.04
C ASP A 15 -8.99 11.33 9.57
N VAL A 16 -9.27 12.25 8.64
CA VAL A 16 -8.75 12.14 7.28
C VAL A 16 -7.31 12.67 7.32
N PRO A 17 -6.26 11.84 7.18
CA PRO A 17 -4.90 12.37 7.18
C PRO A 17 -4.67 13.06 5.84
N GLY A 18 -4.71 14.39 5.90
CA GLY A 18 -3.75 15.28 5.26
C GLY A 18 -3.50 15.10 3.75
N THR A 19 -4.16 15.94 2.96
CA THR A 19 -3.60 16.43 1.70
C THR A 19 -2.45 17.41 2.02
N ALA A 20 -1.32 16.89 2.50
CA ALA A 20 -0.11 17.66 2.75
C ALA A 20 1.11 16.76 2.51
N GLY A 21 1.62 16.74 1.26
CA GLY A 21 2.87 16.07 0.89
C GLY A 21 3.08 14.72 1.58
N SER A 22 2.11 13.81 1.42
CA SER A 22 2.10 12.54 2.16
C SER A 22 3.36 11.76 1.85
N ARG A 23 4.15 11.46 2.90
CA ARG A 23 5.32 10.60 2.80
C ARG A 23 4.91 9.30 2.08
N PRO A 24 5.79 8.71 1.25
CA PRO A 24 5.46 7.52 0.48
C PRO A 24 5.11 6.31 1.37
N VAL A 25 5.47 6.35 2.66
CA VAL A 25 5.06 5.40 3.70
C VAL A 25 4.58 6.15 4.93
N ASP A 26 3.43 5.73 5.48
CA ASP A 26 2.92 6.18 6.77
C ASP A 26 3.60 5.43 7.93
N LEU A 27 4.61 6.05 8.53
CA LEU A 27 5.37 5.45 9.65
C LEU A 27 4.52 5.29 10.93
N ALA A 28 3.48 6.09 11.13
CA ALA A 28 2.60 5.93 12.30
C ALA A 28 1.71 4.69 12.13
N HIS A 29 1.24 4.42 10.90
CA HIS A 29 0.57 3.18 10.55
C HIS A 29 1.49 1.98 10.78
N LEU A 30 2.71 2.05 10.27
CA LEU A 30 3.69 0.97 10.40
C LEU A 30 3.98 0.64 11.87
N ALA A 31 4.25 1.66 12.70
CA ALA A 31 4.48 1.48 14.13
C ALA A 31 3.31 0.81 14.84
N ARG A 32 2.07 1.07 14.44
CA ARG A 32 0.89 0.39 15.00
C ARG A 32 0.82 -1.08 14.61
N GLN A 33 1.24 -1.42 13.39
CA GLN A 33 1.27 -2.80 12.89
C GLN A 33 2.40 -3.63 13.53
N THR A 34 3.49 -2.97 13.90
CA THR A 34 4.68 -3.61 14.49
C THR A 34 4.77 -3.45 16.01
N MET A 35 3.72 -2.93 16.66
CA MET A 35 3.69 -2.63 18.09
C MET A 35 4.84 -1.70 18.55
N GLY A 36 5.33 -0.85 17.64
CA GLY A 36 6.42 0.09 17.87
C GLY A 36 7.83 -0.53 17.83
N ASP A 37 7.96 -1.80 17.41
CA ASP A 37 9.26 -2.47 17.32
C ASP A 37 10.02 -2.03 16.05
N ARG A 38 11.08 -1.24 16.24
CA ARG A 38 11.87 -0.68 15.13
C ARG A 38 12.62 -1.71 14.30
N SER A 39 12.99 -2.85 14.87
CA SER A 39 13.67 -3.90 14.11
C SER A 39 12.67 -4.54 13.16
N LEU A 40 11.47 -4.85 13.66
CA LEU A 40 10.39 -5.39 12.86
C LEU A 40 9.91 -4.41 11.77
N GLU A 41 9.83 -3.11 12.08
CA GLU A 41 9.52 -2.07 11.08
C GLU A 41 10.49 -2.12 9.91
N GLN A 42 11.79 -2.20 10.18
CA GLN A 42 12.82 -2.26 9.14
C GLN A 42 12.78 -3.56 8.34
N GLU A 43 12.58 -4.70 9.01
CA GLU A 43 12.44 -5.99 8.33
C GLU A 43 11.23 -6.00 7.38
N VAL A 44 10.08 -5.53 7.86
CA VAL A 44 8.84 -5.47 7.06
C VAL A 44 9.00 -4.51 5.87
N LEU A 45 9.63 -3.34 6.07
CA LEU A 45 9.90 -2.40 4.98
C LEU A 45 10.86 -2.98 3.94
N ALA A 46 11.93 -3.66 4.37
CA ALA A 46 12.88 -4.29 3.46
C ALA A 46 12.19 -5.37 2.59
N LEU A 47 11.40 -6.24 3.22
CA LEU A 47 10.62 -7.26 2.51
C LEU A 47 9.63 -6.64 1.52
N PHE A 48 8.92 -5.59 1.94
CA PHE A 48 7.99 -4.88 1.06
C PHE A 48 8.69 -4.27 -0.15
N VAL A 49 9.82 -3.58 0.04
CA VAL A 49 10.59 -2.99 -1.07
C VAL A 49 11.04 -4.06 -2.06
N GLN A 50 11.55 -5.19 -1.57
CA GLN A 50 11.94 -6.31 -2.44
C GLN A 50 10.75 -6.84 -3.25
N GLN A 51 9.59 -7.05 -2.61
CA GLN A 51 8.37 -7.49 -3.29
C GLN A 51 7.91 -6.45 -4.33
N ALA A 52 7.88 -5.18 -3.96
CA ALA A 52 7.43 -4.09 -4.82
C ALA A 52 8.30 -3.95 -6.08
N LEU A 53 9.62 -4.03 -5.95
CA LEU A 53 10.54 -4.00 -7.08
C LEU A 53 10.34 -5.19 -8.02
N SER A 54 10.11 -6.38 -7.47
CA SER A 54 9.79 -7.59 -8.26
C SER A 54 8.48 -7.42 -9.05
N VAL A 55 7.45 -6.84 -8.43
CA VAL A 55 6.18 -6.54 -9.12
C VAL A 55 6.40 -5.50 -10.21
N ARG A 56 7.11 -4.41 -9.92
CA ARG A 56 7.41 -3.32 -10.88
C ARG A 56 8.10 -3.83 -12.14
N ASP A 57 9.04 -4.77 -12.00
CA ASP A 57 9.77 -5.35 -13.14
C ASP A 57 8.87 -6.23 -14.02
N ARG A 58 7.96 -7.00 -13.39
CA ARG A 58 7.16 -8.01 -14.07
C ARG A 58 5.84 -7.49 -14.64
N ILE A 59 5.24 -6.48 -14.01
CA ILE A 59 3.84 -6.09 -14.27
C ILE A 59 3.63 -5.52 -15.68
N VAL A 60 4.67 -4.94 -16.30
CA VAL A 60 4.58 -4.36 -17.65
C VAL A 60 4.45 -5.45 -18.71
N ASP A 61 5.23 -6.53 -18.60
CA ASP A 61 5.23 -7.66 -19.55
C ASP A 61 4.13 -8.70 -19.25
N ALA A 62 3.60 -8.69 -18.03
CA ALA A 62 2.57 -9.63 -17.58
C ALA A 62 1.28 -9.56 -18.42
N ASP A 63 0.68 -10.72 -18.70
CA ASP A 63 -0.70 -10.83 -19.19
C ASP A 63 -1.69 -10.28 -18.16
N VAL A 64 -2.90 -9.91 -18.60
CA VAL A 64 -3.99 -9.39 -17.76
C VAL A 64 -4.20 -10.21 -16.48
N LYS A 65 -4.27 -11.55 -16.56
CA LYS A 65 -4.47 -12.38 -15.36
C LYS A 65 -3.33 -12.24 -14.36
N GLN A 66 -2.10 -12.19 -14.86
CA GLN A 66 -0.90 -12.03 -14.04
C GLN A 66 -0.82 -10.62 -13.45
N ARG A 67 -1.17 -9.57 -14.22
CA ARG A 67 -1.25 -8.20 -13.71
C ARG A 67 -2.22 -8.07 -12.55
N LEU A 68 -3.40 -8.67 -12.66
CA LEU A 68 -4.39 -8.69 -11.58
C LEU A 68 -3.83 -9.35 -10.32
N LEU A 69 -3.18 -10.51 -10.44
CA LEU A 69 -2.58 -11.21 -9.31
C LEU A 69 -1.45 -10.40 -8.64
N LEU A 70 -0.55 -9.83 -9.46
CA LEU A 70 0.55 -8.99 -8.99
C LEU A 70 0.04 -7.73 -8.27
N ALA A 71 -0.95 -7.06 -8.86
CA ALA A 71 -1.59 -5.87 -8.30
C ALA A 71 -2.32 -6.19 -6.99
N HIS A 72 -3.07 -7.29 -6.94
CA HIS A 72 -3.77 -7.75 -5.74
C HIS A 72 -2.81 -8.00 -4.58
N GLY A 73 -1.74 -8.76 -4.83
CA GLY A 73 -0.71 -9.03 -3.82
C GLY A 73 0.01 -7.77 -3.36
N LEU A 74 0.39 -6.89 -4.30
CA LEU A 74 1.04 -5.64 -3.97
C LEU A 74 0.14 -4.70 -3.15
N LYS A 75 -1.15 -4.61 -3.49
CA LYS A 75 -2.14 -3.81 -2.76
C LYS A 75 -2.27 -4.25 -1.31
N GLY A 76 -2.32 -5.56 -1.06
CA GLY A 76 -2.38 -6.12 0.29
C GLY A 76 -1.14 -5.74 1.11
N SER A 77 0.04 -6.02 0.57
CA SER A 77 1.31 -5.69 1.23
C SER A 77 1.47 -4.18 1.46
N ALA A 78 1.15 -3.35 0.47
CA ALA A 78 1.26 -1.89 0.56
C ALA A 78 0.35 -1.30 1.63
N ARG A 79 -0.87 -1.84 1.80
CA ARG A 79 -1.75 -1.43 2.90
C ARG A 79 -1.21 -1.81 4.26
N GLY A 80 -0.62 -3.00 4.40
CA GLY A 80 -0.05 -3.47 5.65
C GLY A 80 1.13 -2.62 6.15
N VAL A 81 1.91 -2.04 5.24
CA VAL A 81 3.06 -1.19 5.60
C VAL A 81 2.76 0.31 5.63
N GLY A 82 1.54 0.73 5.26
CA GLY A 82 1.18 2.15 5.18
C GLY A 82 1.62 2.86 3.89
N ALA A 83 1.99 2.13 2.84
CA ALA A 83 2.31 2.67 1.50
C ALA A 83 1.01 2.91 0.68
N PHE A 84 0.14 3.78 1.18
CA PHE A 84 -1.22 3.92 0.66
C PHE A 84 -1.31 4.35 -0.81
N ALA A 85 -0.38 5.19 -1.28
CA ALA A 85 -0.35 5.61 -2.68
C ALA A 85 -0.08 4.42 -3.63
N VAL A 86 0.81 3.50 -3.23
CA VAL A 86 1.07 2.26 -3.97
C VAL A 86 -0.16 1.36 -3.94
N ALA A 87 -0.82 1.24 -2.78
CA ALA A 87 -2.04 0.44 -2.64
C ALA A 87 -3.20 0.95 -3.50
N ASP A 88 -3.39 2.26 -3.57
CA ASP A 88 -4.40 2.90 -4.42
C ASP A 88 -4.11 2.66 -5.90
N CYS A 89 -2.85 2.90 -6.32
CA CYS A 89 -2.43 2.67 -7.69
C CYS A 89 -2.56 1.20 -8.11
N ALA A 90 -2.24 0.26 -7.22
CA ALA A 90 -2.44 -1.17 -7.45
C ALA A 90 -3.94 -1.51 -7.57
N GLY A 91 -4.80 -0.87 -6.78
CA GLY A 91 -6.26 -1.00 -6.92
C GLY A 91 -6.78 -0.48 -8.27
N ALA A 92 -6.21 0.60 -8.79
CA ALA A 92 -6.53 1.09 -10.13
C ALA A 92 -6.12 0.09 -11.23
N ILE A 93 -4.99 -0.60 -11.06
CA ILE A 93 -4.56 -1.67 -11.99
C ILE A 93 -5.49 -2.88 -11.91
N GLU A 94 -6.02 -3.22 -10.74
CA GLU A 94 -7.05 -4.28 -10.64
C GLU A 94 -8.31 -3.95 -11.45
N LEU A 95 -8.68 -2.67 -11.52
CA LEU A 95 -9.85 -2.21 -12.27
C LEU A 95 -9.56 -2.05 -13.78
N GLN A 96 -8.35 -1.58 -14.11
CA GLN A 96 -7.93 -1.26 -15.46
C GLN A 96 -6.51 -1.82 -15.74
N PRO A 97 -6.37 -3.15 -15.89
CA PRO A 97 -5.06 -3.82 -16.01
C PRO A 97 -4.30 -3.53 -17.31
N GLU A 98 -4.95 -2.88 -18.27
CA GLU A 98 -4.39 -2.50 -19.56
C GLU A 98 -3.95 -1.03 -19.59
N ASP A 99 -4.28 -0.24 -18.55
CA ASP A 99 -3.94 1.17 -18.50
C ASP A 99 -2.43 1.38 -18.25
N THR A 100 -1.71 1.70 -19.32
CA THR A 100 -0.25 1.84 -19.29
C THR A 100 0.20 3.03 -18.46
N ASN A 101 -0.64 4.07 -18.32
CA ASN A 101 -0.31 5.24 -17.51
C ASN A 101 -0.27 4.87 -16.01
N THR A 102 -1.22 4.06 -15.55
CA THR A 102 -1.27 3.55 -14.19
C THR A 102 -0.11 2.60 -13.92
N LEU A 103 0.26 1.74 -14.88
CA LEU A 103 1.46 0.89 -14.75
C LEU A 103 2.75 1.71 -14.60
N LYS A 104 2.91 2.78 -15.38
CA LYS A 104 4.05 3.70 -15.24
C LYS A 104 4.06 4.42 -13.90
N ARG A 105 2.89 4.92 -13.47
CA ARG A 105 2.72 5.57 -12.18
C ARG A 105 3.07 4.66 -11.02
N LEU A 106 2.68 3.39 -11.08
CA LEU A 106 3.06 2.39 -10.08
C LEU A 106 4.58 2.28 -9.95
N GLY A 107 5.29 2.25 -11.08
CA GLY A 107 6.74 2.24 -11.11
C GLY A 107 7.35 3.41 -10.34
N SER A 108 6.90 4.64 -10.63
CA SER A 108 7.37 5.85 -9.93
C SER A 108 7.11 5.81 -8.42
N LEU A 109 5.90 5.43 -8.00
CA LEU A 109 5.55 5.34 -6.58
C LEU A 109 6.42 4.32 -5.82
N ILE A 110 6.75 3.19 -6.46
CA ILE A 110 7.63 2.17 -5.87
C ILE A 110 9.06 2.71 -5.71
N GLU A 111 9.55 3.51 -6.66
CA GLU A 111 10.86 4.14 -6.55
C GLU A 111 10.91 5.19 -5.43
N GLU A 112 9.84 5.97 -5.26
CA GLU A 112 9.70 6.93 -4.15
C GLU A 112 9.71 6.22 -2.78
N VAL A 113 8.98 5.11 -2.64
CA VAL A 113 9.01 4.28 -1.44
C VAL A 113 10.42 3.76 -1.17
N ARG A 114 11.08 3.19 -2.18
CA ARG A 114 12.44 2.64 -2.05
C ARG A 114 13.42 3.71 -1.56
N ASP A 115 13.40 4.89 -2.17
CA ASP A 115 14.27 6.01 -1.80
C ASP A 115 14.02 6.46 -0.35
N PHE A 116 12.75 6.58 0.03
CA PHE A 116 12.37 6.94 1.39
C PHE A 116 12.83 5.92 2.43
N VAL A 117 12.64 4.62 2.16
CA VAL A 117 13.12 3.55 3.05
C VAL A 117 14.64 3.61 3.18
N ALA A 118 15.37 3.78 2.07
CA ALA A 118 16.83 3.92 2.10
C ALA A 118 17.30 5.16 2.89
N ALA A 119 16.53 6.25 2.89
CA ALA A 119 16.84 7.46 3.63
C ALA A 119 16.65 7.31 5.15
N ILE A 120 15.68 6.51 5.60
CA ILE A 120 15.38 6.32 7.03
C ILE A 120 16.09 5.12 7.67
N SER A 121 16.61 4.18 6.86
CA SER A 121 17.41 3.04 7.33
C SER A 121 18.92 3.35 7.44
N ARG A 122 19.32 4.61 7.26
CA ARG A 122 20.70 5.08 7.38
C ARG A 122 21.06 5.40 8.83
#